data_AF-S5RHA6-F1
#
_entry.id   AF-S5RHA6-F1
#
_cell.length_a   1.000
_cell.length_b   1.000
_cell.length_c   1.000
_cell.angle_alpha   90.00
_cell.angle_beta   90.00
_cell.angle_gamma   90.00
#
_symmetry.space_group_name_H-M   'P 1'
#
loop_
_entity.id
_entity.type
_entity.pdbx_description
1 polymer ?
#
loop_
_entity_poly.entity_id
_entity_poly.type
_entity_poly.pdbx_seq_one_letter_code
_entity_poly.pdbx_strand_id
1 'polypeptide(L)'
;GANFLKVVDQIKVRLGANPVPLQLAIGAEEHFTGVVDLVKMKAINWNEADQGVTFTYEDIPADMQDLAAEWHQNLIESAAEASEELMEKYLGGEELTEAEIKGA
;
A
#
# COMPACT_ATOMS: atom_id res chain seq x y z
N GLY A 1 -4.39 -18.91 -9.26
CA GLY A 1 -4.79 -18.41 -7.94
C GLY A 1 -4.32 -17.00 -7.78
N ALA A 2 -5.23 -16.08 -7.42
CA ALA A 2 -4.89 -14.67 -7.22
C ALA A 2 -4.19 -14.48 -5.87
N ASN A 3 -2.87 -14.27 -5.90
CA ASN A 3 -2.09 -13.96 -4.70
C ASN A 3 -1.16 -12.79 -5.01
N PHE A 4 -1.53 -11.61 -4.51
CA PHE A 4 -0.84 -10.35 -4.77
C PHE A 4 0.63 -10.39 -4.29
N LEU A 5 0.87 -10.79 -3.04
CA LEU A 5 2.22 -10.82 -2.45
C LEU A 5 3.15 -11.81 -3.16
N LYS A 6 2.62 -12.91 -3.70
CA LYS A 6 3.39 -13.85 -4.52
C LYS A 6 3.87 -13.20 -5.83
N VAL A 7 3.09 -12.30 -6.42
CA VAL A 7 3.50 -11.56 -7.64
C VAL A 7 4.58 -10.54 -7.28
N VAL A 8 4.42 -9.84 -6.16
CA VAL A 8 5.44 -8.91 -5.62
C VAL A 8 6.78 -9.64 -5.42
N ASP A 9 6.77 -10.80 -4.76
CA ASP A 9 7.96 -11.62 -4.56
C ASP A 9 8.59 -12.08 -5.89
N GLN A 10 7.77 -12.48 -6.86
CA GLN A 10 8.28 -12.85 -8.18
C GLN A 10 8.94 -11.69 -8.92
N ILE A 11 8.42 -10.47 -8.80
CA ILE A 11 9.07 -9.27 -9.38
C ILE A 11 10.45 -9.09 -8.75
N LYS A 12 10.54 -9.19 -7.42
CA LYS A 12 11.81 -9.09 -6.69
C LYS A 12 12.81 -10.16 -7.13
N VAL A 13 12.40 -11.43 -7.08
CA VAL A 13 13.30 -12.58 -7.32
C VAL A 13 13.67 -12.75 -8.79
N ARG A 14 12.71 -12.56 -9.71
CA ARG A 14 12.93 -12.85 -11.13
C ARG A 14 13.51 -11.68 -11.91
N LEU A 15 13.16 -10.45 -11.53
CA LEU A 15 13.60 -9.25 -12.23
C LEU A 15 14.72 -8.52 -11.49
N GLY A 16 15.01 -8.90 -10.24
CA GLY A 16 16.01 -8.21 -9.40
C GLY A 16 15.60 -6.78 -9.05
N ALA A 17 14.31 -6.45 -9.17
CA ALA A 17 13.78 -5.13 -8.85
C ALA A 17 13.50 -5.00 -7.34
N ASN A 18 13.29 -3.76 -6.88
CA ASN A 18 12.77 -3.47 -5.54
C ASN A 18 11.28 -3.07 -5.62
N PRO A 19 10.34 -4.04 -5.66
CA PRO A 19 8.93 -3.70 -5.76
C PRO A 19 8.41 -3.15 -4.42
N VAL A 20 7.78 -1.99 -4.48
CA VAL A 20 7.16 -1.33 -3.32
C VAL A 20 5.65 -1.28 -3.55
N PRO A 21 4.86 -2.11 -2.87
CA PRO A 21 3.41 -2.06 -2.97
C PRO A 21 2.86 -0.71 -2.49
N LEU A 22 2.01 -0.08 -3.31
CA LEU A 22 1.20 1.08 -2.91
C LEU A 22 -0.17 0.68 -2.38
N GLN A 23 -0.59 -0.55 -2.67
CA GLN A 23 -1.91 -1.08 -2.34
C GLN A 23 -1.82 -2.55 -1.96
N LEU A 24 -2.79 -3.01 -1.16
CA LEU A 24 -3.03 -4.43 -0.89
C LEU A 24 -4.44 -4.82 -1.32
N ALA A 25 -4.59 -5.99 -1.93
CA ALA A 25 -5.92 -6.50 -2.28
C ALA A 25 -6.68 -6.98 -1.02
N ILE A 26 -7.94 -6.58 -0.91
CA ILE A 26 -8.88 -7.09 0.11
C ILE A 26 -9.59 -8.29 -0.49
N GLY A 27 -9.30 -9.47 0.07
CA GLY A 27 -9.75 -10.75 -0.47
C GLY A 27 -9.01 -11.15 -1.76
N ALA A 28 -9.49 -12.21 -2.40
CA ALA A 28 -8.90 -12.76 -3.62
C ALA A 28 -9.97 -13.48 -4.46
N GLU A 29 -9.74 -13.54 -5.78
CA GLU A 29 -10.63 -14.25 -6.72
C GLU A 29 -12.08 -13.74 -6.63
N GLU A 30 -13.05 -14.63 -6.45
CA GLU A 30 -14.46 -14.31 -6.26
C GLU A 30 -14.78 -13.57 -4.94
N HIS A 31 -13.84 -13.55 -3.99
CA HIS A 31 -13.93 -12.81 -2.74
C HIS A 31 -13.16 -11.49 -2.76
N PHE A 32 -12.68 -11.05 -3.92
CA PHE A 32 -12.08 -9.72 -4.04
C PHE A 32 -13.17 -8.65 -3.91
N THR A 33 -13.03 -7.78 -2.91
CA THR A 33 -14.03 -6.73 -2.62
C THR A 33 -13.45 -5.32 -2.66
N GLY A 34 -12.14 -5.18 -2.71
CA GLY A 34 -11.53 -3.86 -2.56
C GLY A 34 -10.01 -3.86 -2.55
N VAL A 35 -9.43 -2.70 -2.30
CA VAL A 35 -8.00 -2.56 -1.99
C VAL A 35 -7.81 -1.67 -0.77
N VAL A 36 -6.71 -1.87 -0.06
CA VAL A 36 -6.18 -0.92 0.92
C VAL A 36 -5.25 0.03 0.18
N ASP A 37 -5.47 1.33 0.33
CA ASP A 37 -4.51 2.39 -0.01
C ASP A 37 -3.51 2.52 1.15
N LEU A 38 -2.27 2.12 0.91
CA LEU A 38 -1.21 2.15 1.92
C LEU A 38 -0.68 3.57 2.17
N VAL A 39 -0.88 4.53 1.26
CA VAL A 39 -0.46 5.93 1.51
C VAL A 39 -1.42 6.59 2.49
N LYS A 40 -2.72 6.34 2.32
CA LYS A 40 -3.79 6.91 3.17
C LYS A 40 -4.14 6.08 4.38
N MET A 41 -3.68 4.84 4.43
CA MET A 41 -4.05 3.85 5.44
C MET A 41 -5.58 3.70 5.56
N LYS A 42 -6.24 3.51 4.40
CA LYS A 42 -7.69 3.34 4.29
C LYS A 42 -8.04 2.25 3.28
N ALA A 43 -9.15 1.55 3.52
CA ALA A 43 -9.75 0.67 2.53
C ALA A 43 -10.56 1.49 1.52
N ILE A 44 -10.50 1.09 0.25
CA ILE A 44 -11.31 1.64 -0.82
C ILE A 44 -12.44 0.66 -1.08
N ASN A 45 -13.68 1.13 -0.86
CA ASN A 45 -14.89 0.39 -1.16
C ASN A 45 -15.56 1.02 -2.39
N TRP A 46 -15.61 0.26 -3.50
CA TRP A 46 -16.21 0.70 -4.76
C TRP A 46 -17.71 0.46 -4.78
N ASN A 47 -18.44 1.42 -5.32
CA ASN A 47 -19.87 1.30 -5.49
C ASN A 47 -20.21 0.36 -6.66
N GLU A 48 -20.76 -0.81 -6.36
CA GLU A 48 -21.18 -1.76 -7.40
C GLU A 48 -22.28 -1.20 -8.31
N ALA A 49 -23.15 -0.32 -7.79
CA ALA A 49 -24.31 0.20 -8.52
C ALA A 49 -23.92 1.09 -9.71
N ASP A 50 -22.76 1.75 -9.65
CA ASP A 50 -22.22 2.55 -10.74
C ASP A 50 -21.02 1.90 -11.42
N GLN A 51 -20.82 0.60 -11.20
CA GLN A 51 -19.70 -0.18 -11.75
C GLN A 51 -18.32 0.37 -11.31
N GLY A 52 -18.23 0.89 -10.09
CA GLY A 52 -16.98 1.35 -9.48
C GLY A 52 -16.52 2.73 -9.97
N VAL A 53 -17.42 3.54 -10.53
CA VAL A 53 -17.14 4.94 -10.87
C VAL A 53 -16.94 5.76 -9.61
N THR A 54 -17.71 5.47 -8.55
CA THR A 54 -17.52 6.08 -7.24
C THR A 54 -16.98 5.08 -6.23
N PHE A 55 -16.29 5.61 -5.23
CA PHE A 55 -15.80 4.85 -4.11
C PHE A 55 -15.85 5.69 -2.84
N THR A 56 -15.77 5.00 -1.71
CA THR A 56 -15.62 5.62 -0.39
C THR A 56 -14.39 5.07 0.30
N TYR A 57 -13.80 5.90 1.18
CA TYR A 57 -12.76 5.43 2.08
C TYR A 57 -13.39 4.91 3.36
N GLU A 58 -12.97 3.72 3.76
CA GLU A 58 -13.38 3.05 4.97
C GLU A 58 -12.14 2.68 5.81
N ASP A 59 -12.38 2.27 7.05
CA ASP A 59 -11.31 1.74 7.89
C ASP A 59 -10.83 0.39 7.35
N ILE A 60 -9.53 0.13 7.50
CA ILE A 60 -8.93 -1.13 7.06
C ILE A 60 -9.55 -2.29 7.85
N PRO A 61 -9.96 -3.38 7.18
CA PRO A 61 -10.45 -4.59 7.84
C PRO A 61 -9.51 -5.08 8.94
N ALA A 62 -10.08 -5.53 10.07
CA ALA A 62 -9.30 -5.89 11.26
C ALA A 62 -8.27 -6.99 11.01
N ASP A 63 -8.57 -7.93 10.12
CA ASP A 63 -7.70 -9.04 9.69
C ASP A 63 -6.56 -8.60 8.77
N MET A 64 -6.60 -7.37 8.26
CA MET A 64 -5.58 -6.79 7.39
C MET A 64 -4.75 -5.68 8.05
N GLN A 65 -5.08 -5.24 9.27
CA GLN A 65 -4.40 -4.10 9.89
C GLN A 65 -2.89 -4.33 10.06
N ASP A 66 -2.50 -5.49 10.59
CA ASP A 66 -1.09 -5.81 10.81
C ASP A 66 -0.32 -5.86 9.49
N LEU A 67 -0.90 -6.49 8.47
CA LEU A 67 -0.30 -6.59 7.14
C LEU A 67 -0.21 -5.22 6.46
N ALA A 68 -1.26 -4.39 6.57
CA ALA A 68 -1.25 -3.05 6.02
C ALA A 68 -0.21 -2.16 6.72
N ALA A 69 -0.07 -2.28 8.04
CA ALA A 69 0.95 -1.55 8.79
C ALA A 69 2.38 -1.96 8.38
N GLU A 70 2.62 -3.27 8.21
CA GLU A 70 3.91 -3.78 7.70
C GLU A 70 4.25 -3.20 6.32
N TRP A 71 3.32 -3.26 5.37
CA TRP A 71 3.56 -2.77 4.02
C TRP A 71 3.57 -1.24 3.92
N HIS A 72 2.84 -0.55 4.78
CA HIS A 72 2.97 0.89 4.95
C HIS A 72 4.37 1.26 5.43
N GLN A 73 4.89 0.56 6.44
CA GLN A 73 6.25 0.79 6.93
C GLN A 73 7.28 0.58 5.81
N ASN A 74 7.18 -0.51 5.04
CA ASN A 74 8.05 -0.76 3.88
C ASN A 74 7.96 0.36 2.83
N LEU A 75 6.77 0.91 2.61
CA LEU A 75 6.56 2.04 1.71
C LEU A 75 7.23 3.31 2.22
N ILE A 76 7.06 3.64 3.51
CA ILE A 76 7.68 4.82 4.15
C ILE A 76 9.21 4.71 4.11
N GLU A 77 9.76 3.53 4.43
CA GLU A 77 11.19 3.27 4.32
C GLU A 77 11.71 3.51 2.91
N SER A 78 11.02 2.99 1.89
CA SER A 78 11.42 3.22 0.51
C SER A 78 11.27 4.67 0.07
N ALA A 79 10.26 5.41 0.56
CA ALA A 79 10.10 6.82 0.26
C ALA A 79 11.20 7.68 0.92
N ALA A 80 11.63 7.29 2.11
CA ALA A 80 12.72 7.96 2.82
C ALA A 80 14.06 7.87 2.06
N GLU A 81 14.30 6.80 1.29
CA GLU A 81 15.50 6.63 0.46
C GLU A 81 15.58 7.61 -0.73
N ALA A 82 14.50 8.31 -1.09
CA ALA A 82 14.48 9.19 -2.24
C ALA A 82 15.29 10.48 -2.05
N SER A 83 15.50 10.94 -0.81
CA SER A 83 16.33 12.11 -0.52
C SER A 83 16.91 12.10 0.91
N GLU A 84 18.01 12.83 1.11
CA GLU A 84 18.63 12.99 2.44
C GLU A 84 17.65 13.63 3.45
N GLU A 85 16.86 14.61 3.01
CA GLU A 85 15.84 15.26 3.86
C GLU A 85 14.78 14.27 4.36
N LEU A 86 14.28 13.39 3.49
CA LEU A 86 13.26 12.41 3.87
C LEU A 86 13.85 11.32 4.77
N MET A 87 15.09 10.91 4.51
CA MET A 87 15.83 9.96 5.35
C MET A 87 16.04 10.53 6.76
N GLU A 88 16.42 11.79 6.90
CA GLU A 88 16.59 12.45 8.20
C GLU A 88 15.28 12.49 9.00
N LYS A 89 14.17 12.86 8.37
CA LYS A 89 12.84 12.84 8.99
C LYS A 89 12.47 11.44 9.49
N TYR A 90 12.62 10.44 8.63
CA TYR A 90 12.32 9.05 8.96
C TYR A 90 13.15 8.54 10.14
N LEU A 91 14.47 8.74 10.12
CA LEU A 91 15.36 8.33 11.22
C LEU A 91 15.13 9.12 12.51
N GLY A 92 14.63 10.36 12.39
CA GLY A 92 14.18 11.18 13.50
C GLY A 92 12.85 10.72 14.12
N GLY A 93 12.15 9.77 13.49
CA GLY A 93 10.82 9.31 13.91
C GLY A 93 9.69 10.27 13.52
N GLU A 94 9.94 11.18 12.58
CA GLU A 94 8.91 12.04 12.00
C GLU A 94 8.14 11.28 10.90
N GLU A 95 6.80 11.40 10.91
CA GLU A 95 5.96 10.81 9.87
C GLU A 95 6.07 11.60 8.56
N LEU A 96 6.28 10.90 7.45
CA LEU A 96 6.26 11.51 6.11
C LEU A 96 4.81 11.82 5.72
N THR A 97 4.59 13.01 5.16
CA THR A 97 3.28 13.40 4.66
C THR A 97 2.92 12.66 3.36
N GLU A 98 1.63 12.56 3.04
CA GLU A 98 1.20 11.98 1.76
C GLU A 98 1.85 12.64 0.53
N ALA A 99 2.10 13.95 0.60
CA ALA A 99 2.71 14.69 -0.50
C ALA A 99 4.18 14.32 -0.68
N GLU A 100 4.92 14.13 0.42
CA GLU A 100 6.30 13.65 0.40
C GLU A 100 6.38 12.21 -0.11
N ILE A 101 5.50 11.32 0.37
CA ILE A 101 5.45 9.92 -0.07
C ILE A 101 5.15 9.82 -1.57
N LYS A 102 4.26 10.65 -2.11
CA LYS A 102 3.91 10.65 -3.55
C LYS A 102 4.96 11.34 -4.42
N GLY A 103 5.83 12.17 -3.83
CA GLY A 103 6.87 12.91 -4.53
C GLY A 103 8.22 12.19 -4.59
N ALA A 104 8.41 11.17 -3.75
CA ALA A 104 9.54 10.25 -3.74
C ALA A 104 9.52 9.31 -4.96
#